data_AF-A0A2D8Z092-F1
#
_entry.id   AF-A0A2D8Z092-F1
#
_cell.length_a   1.000
_cell.length_b   1.000
_cell.length_c   1.000
_cell.angle_alpha   90.00
_cell.angle_beta   90.00
_cell.angle_gamma   90.00
#
_symmetry.space_group_name_H-M   'P 1'
#
loop_
_entity.id
_entity.type
_entity.pdbx_description
1 polymer ?
#
loop_
_entity_poly.entity_id
_entity_poly.type
_entity_poly.pdbx_seq_one_letter_code
_entity_poly.pdbx_strand_id
1 'polypeptide(L)'
;MGRPMNRQVTVISRIVPMIVGIYGACHAVAPAAAAAVPDLLGHLTAVCALNSGDTAGMRRVFTDGRVLKARVDGPAGTPFRSYHRILMPGGGEWVVSRLSPGGRLRRISLEWHAPAPDGARAVMAVNASGDCRATEGRRLVYDAGGHAETLEILSADLTEVVFREPLNPPVPADSAPSQDAVRVAVIDTGVNYTLPLFRGRLARNAAGDLLGYDFWDMDRRPFDLDTARSPFFPLHHGTAVTSIILREAPEAAIIPYRYPRPDMTRFEDLVAHADRAGAMIVNMAMGSNAASDWGAFARAAKARPHMLFIVSAGNDGRDLDKVPVYPAALDLDNILTVTSAEIDGRLARGSNWGASGVDIMVPGEQVAVTDHRGAAGKASGSSFAVPRVTALAARLLARHPDWRGPELKAAIIKRARLPFGGDEPILRHGWIPDPTDDFEG
;
A
#
# COMPACT_ATOMS: atom_id res chain seq x y z
N MET A 1 17.91 -68.88 32.29
CA MET A 1 17.31 -68.90 33.64
C MET A 1 16.24 -67.82 33.71
N GLY A 2 15.03 -68.15 34.14
CA GLY A 2 13.97 -67.19 34.48
C GLY A 2 12.97 -66.83 33.38
N ARG A 3 12.09 -67.76 33.02
CA ARG A 3 10.79 -67.54 32.36
C ARG A 3 9.69 -67.71 33.46
N PRO A 4 8.39 -67.49 33.19
CA PRO A 4 7.61 -66.27 32.94
C PRO A 4 6.45 -66.14 33.98
N MET A 5 5.52 -65.18 33.84
CA MET A 5 4.11 -65.46 34.16
C MET A 5 3.12 -64.43 33.58
N ASN A 6 2.25 -64.95 32.71
CA ASN A 6 0.93 -64.44 32.37
C ASN A 6 0.01 -64.44 33.61
N ARG A 7 -0.96 -63.52 33.70
CA ARG A 7 -2.38 -63.87 33.94
C ARG A 7 -3.33 -62.69 33.70
N GLN A 8 -4.45 -63.04 33.07
CA GLN A 8 -5.61 -62.23 32.71
C GLN A 8 -6.63 -62.08 33.88
N VAL A 9 -7.69 -61.32 33.58
CA VAL A 9 -9.07 -61.27 34.14
C VAL A 9 -9.19 -60.53 35.50
N THR A 10 -10.14 -59.63 35.80
CA THR A 10 -11.58 -59.56 35.46
C THR A 10 -12.16 -58.16 35.76
N VAL A 11 -13.21 -57.84 34.99
CA VAL A 11 -14.28 -56.83 35.12
C VAL A 11 -14.60 -56.32 36.54
N ILE A 12 -14.70 -54.99 36.70
CA ILE A 12 -15.62 -54.35 37.66
C ILE A 12 -16.34 -53.19 36.96
N SER A 13 -17.67 -53.29 36.90
CA SER A 13 -18.58 -52.26 36.44
C SER A 13 -18.58 -51.05 37.37
N ARG A 14 -18.55 -49.83 36.82
CA ARG A 14 -19.21 -48.66 37.43
C ARG A 14 -19.92 -47.84 36.37
N ILE A 15 -21.20 -47.65 36.66
CA ILE A 15 -22.23 -46.87 36.00
C ILE A 15 -21.94 -45.36 36.19
N VAL A 16 -22.52 -44.53 35.30
CA VAL A 16 -22.87 -43.08 35.41
C VAL A 16 -22.21 -42.22 34.32
N PRO A 17 -22.93 -41.35 33.56
CA PRO A 17 -24.25 -41.50 32.93
C PRO A 17 -24.23 -41.12 31.43
N MET A 18 -25.29 -41.47 30.70
CA MET A 18 -25.58 -40.92 29.37
C MET A 18 -25.74 -39.40 29.45
N ILE A 19 -24.83 -38.65 28.82
CA ILE A 19 -25.14 -37.27 28.39
C ILE A 19 -25.84 -37.40 27.05
N VAL A 20 -27.15 -37.15 27.09
CA VAL A 20 -28.01 -36.98 25.93
C VAL A 20 -27.39 -35.92 25.02
N GLY A 21 -27.02 -36.33 23.82
CA GLY A 21 -26.59 -35.44 22.75
C GLY A 21 -27.73 -34.50 22.38
N ILE A 22 -27.63 -33.26 22.84
CA ILE A 22 -28.32 -32.16 22.19
C ILE A 22 -27.47 -31.85 20.96
N TYR A 23 -27.85 -32.43 19.82
CA TYR A 23 -27.49 -31.87 18.53
C TYR A 23 -28.09 -30.45 18.49
N GLY A 24 -27.33 -29.48 18.99
CA GLY A 24 -27.55 -28.08 18.68
C GLY A 24 -27.38 -27.98 17.18
N ALA A 25 -28.49 -27.84 16.47
CA ALA A 25 -28.52 -27.58 15.04
C ALA A 25 -27.53 -26.44 14.77
N CYS A 26 -26.41 -26.77 14.14
CA CYS A 26 -25.53 -25.80 13.52
C CYS A 26 -26.44 -25.05 12.54
N HIS A 27 -26.93 -23.88 12.94
CA HIS A 27 -27.57 -22.97 12.03
C HIS A 27 -26.45 -22.55 11.10
N ALA A 28 -26.34 -23.24 9.97
CA ALA A 28 -25.71 -22.71 8.79
C ALA A 28 -26.38 -21.35 8.58
N VAL A 29 -25.65 -20.28 8.91
CA VAL A 29 -26.06 -18.93 8.54
C VAL A 29 -26.12 -18.98 7.03
N ALA A 30 -27.35 -18.98 6.49
CA ALA A 30 -27.56 -18.87 5.07
C ALA A 30 -26.74 -17.67 4.59
N PRO A 31 -26.02 -17.75 3.46
CA PRO A 31 -25.36 -16.59 2.90
C PRO A 31 -26.39 -15.48 2.84
N ALA A 32 -26.11 -14.35 3.49
CA ALA A 32 -27.00 -13.20 3.49
C ALA A 32 -27.41 -12.99 2.03
N ALA A 33 -28.72 -13.11 1.76
CA ALA A 33 -29.26 -12.94 0.41
C ALA A 33 -28.62 -11.67 -0.16
N ALA A 34 -27.89 -11.79 -1.27
CA ALA A 34 -27.16 -10.68 -1.86
C ALA A 34 -28.15 -9.52 -1.98
N ALA A 35 -27.96 -8.49 -1.16
CA ALA A 35 -28.86 -7.35 -1.15
C ALA A 35 -28.98 -6.85 -2.59
N ALA A 36 -30.21 -6.74 -3.09
CA ALA A 36 -30.42 -6.31 -4.47
C ALA A 36 -29.65 -5.01 -4.70
N VAL A 37 -28.74 -5.03 -5.67
CA VAL A 37 -27.96 -3.85 -6.02
C VAL A 37 -28.95 -2.82 -6.57
N PRO A 38 -29.04 -1.61 -5.98
CA PRO A 38 -29.96 -0.58 -6.46
C PRO A 38 -29.65 -0.17 -7.92
N ASP A 39 -30.60 0.51 -8.57
CA ASP A 39 -30.39 1.07 -9.91
C ASP A 39 -29.33 2.20 -9.89
N LEU A 40 -28.05 1.83 -10.05
CA LEU A 40 -26.92 2.75 -10.05
C LEU A 40 -27.01 3.77 -11.19
N LEU A 41 -27.46 3.37 -12.39
CA LEU A 41 -27.49 4.24 -13.57
C LEU A 41 -28.62 5.27 -13.49
N GLY A 42 -29.78 4.87 -12.97
CA GLY A 42 -30.88 5.80 -12.68
C GLY A 42 -30.48 6.84 -11.63
N HIS A 43 -29.87 6.41 -10.53
CA HIS A 43 -29.38 7.34 -9.49
C HIS A 43 -28.26 8.25 -10.01
N LEU A 44 -27.33 7.73 -10.81
CA LEU A 44 -26.29 8.52 -11.46
C LEU A 44 -26.93 9.65 -12.29
N THR A 45 -27.94 9.34 -13.11
CA THR A 45 -28.67 10.31 -13.93
C THR A 45 -29.31 11.40 -13.07
N ALA A 46 -29.99 11.01 -11.98
CA ALA A 46 -30.64 11.93 -11.06
C ALA A 46 -29.64 12.85 -10.33
N VAL A 47 -28.53 12.30 -9.84
CA VAL A 47 -27.47 13.07 -9.17
C VAL A 47 -26.76 14.01 -10.15
N CYS A 48 -26.61 13.59 -11.41
CA CYS A 48 -25.97 14.39 -12.44
C CYS A 48 -26.70 15.69 -12.76
N ALA A 49 -28.02 15.73 -12.59
CA ALA A 49 -28.82 16.94 -12.74
C ALA A 49 -28.57 17.98 -11.63
N LEU A 50 -27.86 17.62 -10.55
CA LEU A 50 -27.60 18.50 -9.42
C LEU A 50 -26.32 19.33 -9.64
N ASN A 51 -26.22 20.47 -8.94
CA ASN A 51 -24.98 21.25 -8.86
C ASN A 51 -23.99 20.65 -7.84
N SER A 52 -22.70 20.91 -8.02
CA SER A 52 -21.67 20.49 -7.05
C SER A 52 -21.97 21.11 -5.68
N GLY A 53 -22.07 20.26 -4.65
CA GLY A 53 -22.41 20.71 -3.29
C GLY A 53 -23.90 20.84 -2.96
N ASP A 54 -24.81 20.60 -3.92
CA ASP A 54 -26.26 20.70 -3.69
C ASP A 54 -26.80 19.59 -2.76
N THR A 55 -26.65 19.82 -1.46
CA THR A 55 -27.06 18.87 -0.42
C THR A 55 -28.59 18.76 -0.32
N ALA A 56 -29.33 19.82 -0.66
CA ALA A 56 -30.79 19.78 -0.70
C ALA A 56 -31.28 18.90 -1.87
N GLY A 57 -30.62 19.01 -3.04
CA GLY A 57 -30.83 18.13 -4.17
C GLY A 57 -30.52 16.68 -3.86
N MET A 58 -29.42 16.40 -3.15
CA MET A 58 -29.10 15.04 -2.72
C MET A 58 -30.22 14.44 -1.85
N ARG A 59 -30.81 15.21 -0.93
CA ARG A 59 -31.96 14.74 -0.12
C ARG A 59 -33.23 14.46 -0.94
N ARG A 60 -33.39 15.11 -2.10
CA ARG A 60 -34.50 14.84 -3.02
C ARG A 60 -34.25 13.60 -3.87
N VAL A 61 -33.00 13.35 -4.27
CA VAL A 61 -32.64 12.15 -5.04
C VAL A 61 -32.64 10.91 -4.15
N PHE A 62 -32.06 11.01 -2.96
CA PHE A 62 -31.97 9.93 -1.99
C PHE A 62 -33.02 10.14 -0.89
N THR A 63 -34.29 10.02 -1.28
CA THR A 63 -35.45 10.18 -0.40
C THR A 63 -35.32 9.31 0.85
N ASP A 64 -35.69 9.86 2.01
CA ASP A 64 -35.55 9.25 3.34
C ASP A 64 -34.11 8.96 3.78
N GLY A 65 -33.13 9.30 2.95
CA GLY A 65 -31.71 9.21 3.25
C GLY A 65 -31.25 10.34 4.19
N ARG A 66 -30.43 9.98 5.17
CA ARG A 66 -29.75 10.93 6.05
C ARG A 66 -28.34 11.19 5.56
N VAL A 67 -28.03 12.44 5.24
CA VAL A 67 -26.66 12.86 4.88
C VAL A 67 -25.76 12.72 6.10
N LEU A 68 -24.84 11.75 6.07
CA LEU A 68 -23.82 11.54 7.10
C LEU A 68 -22.66 12.52 6.96
N LYS A 69 -22.28 12.83 5.71
CA LYS A 69 -21.16 13.72 5.41
C LYS A 69 -21.43 14.48 4.12
N ALA A 70 -21.13 15.78 4.13
CA ALA A 70 -21.09 16.61 2.94
C ALA A 70 -19.83 17.48 3.01
N ARG A 71 -19.01 17.42 1.96
CA ARG A 71 -17.78 18.22 1.84
C ARG A 71 -17.74 18.83 0.46
N VAL A 72 -17.37 20.11 0.40
CA VAL A 72 -17.13 20.84 -0.84
C VAL A 72 -15.79 21.54 -0.68
N ASP A 73 -14.85 21.21 -1.57
CA ASP A 73 -13.54 21.83 -1.59
C ASP A 73 -13.45 22.78 -2.80
N GLY A 74 -12.95 23.99 -2.55
CA GLY A 74 -12.77 25.04 -3.55
C GLY A 74 -13.59 26.30 -3.26
N PRO A 75 -13.41 27.35 -4.08
CA PRO A 75 -14.14 28.60 -3.92
C PRO A 75 -15.65 28.39 -4.09
N ALA A 76 -16.44 29.22 -3.39
CA ALA A 76 -17.89 29.24 -3.57
C ALA A 76 -18.24 29.48 -5.04
N GLY A 77 -19.18 28.68 -5.58
CA GLY A 77 -19.62 28.74 -6.98
C GLY A 77 -18.68 28.06 -7.99
N THR A 78 -17.41 27.80 -7.66
CA THR A 78 -16.45 27.09 -8.52
C THR A 78 -15.73 25.96 -7.77
N PRO A 79 -16.48 25.05 -7.11
CA PRO A 79 -15.87 23.99 -6.32
C PRO A 79 -15.07 23.05 -7.23
N PHE A 80 -13.87 22.65 -6.80
CA PHE A 80 -13.08 21.67 -7.54
C PHE A 80 -13.40 20.23 -7.14
N ARG A 81 -13.98 20.00 -5.96
CA ARG A 81 -14.41 18.68 -5.50
C ARG A 81 -15.64 18.77 -4.61
N SER A 82 -16.55 17.81 -4.73
CA SER A 82 -17.59 17.61 -3.72
C SER A 82 -17.74 16.13 -3.38
N TYR A 83 -18.12 15.86 -2.14
CA TYR A 83 -18.29 14.53 -1.59
C TYR A 83 -19.54 14.49 -0.71
N HIS A 84 -20.38 13.48 -0.91
CA HIS A 84 -21.55 13.21 -0.09
C HIS A 84 -21.58 11.74 0.32
N ARG A 85 -21.86 11.47 1.60
CA ARG A 85 -22.15 10.13 2.12
C ARG A 85 -23.53 10.15 2.75
N ILE A 86 -24.41 9.28 2.30
CA ILE A 86 -25.84 9.28 2.65
C ILE A 86 -26.22 7.90 3.15
N LEU A 87 -26.78 7.83 4.36
CA LEU A 87 -27.31 6.62 4.98
C LEU A 87 -28.79 6.46 4.65
N MET A 88 -29.16 5.32 4.08
CA MET A 88 -30.53 4.96 3.81
C MET A 88 -31.19 4.31 5.04
N PRO A 89 -32.53 4.35 5.19
CA PRO A 89 -33.23 3.73 6.33
C PRO A 89 -32.92 2.24 6.52
N GLY A 90 -32.64 1.51 5.43
CA GLY A 90 -32.27 0.10 5.47
C GLY A 90 -30.82 -0.17 5.91
N GLY A 91 -30.04 0.85 6.27
CA GLY A 91 -28.65 0.73 6.71
C GLY A 91 -27.60 0.77 5.59
N GLY A 92 -28.02 0.75 4.33
CA GLY A 92 -27.12 0.90 3.19
C GLY A 92 -26.72 2.35 2.98
N GLU A 93 -25.62 2.59 2.29
CA GLU A 93 -25.07 3.91 2.09
C GLU A 93 -24.71 4.20 0.63
N TRP A 94 -25.01 5.43 0.22
CA TRP A 94 -24.53 6.00 -1.03
C TRP A 94 -23.36 6.92 -0.79
N VAL A 95 -22.33 6.79 -1.62
CA VAL A 95 -21.23 7.75 -1.71
C VAL A 95 -21.24 8.41 -3.08
N VAL A 96 -21.33 9.73 -3.10
CA VAL A 96 -21.22 10.53 -4.33
C VAL A 96 -19.93 11.34 -4.27
N SER A 97 -19.07 11.16 -5.27
CA SER A 97 -17.85 11.95 -5.42
C SER A 97 -17.85 12.67 -6.76
N ARG A 98 -17.64 14.00 -6.75
CA ARG A 98 -17.55 14.82 -7.97
C ARG A 98 -16.21 15.53 -8.02
N LEU A 99 -15.59 15.49 -9.19
CA LEU A 99 -14.37 16.24 -9.50
C LEU A 99 -14.71 17.29 -10.55
N SER A 100 -14.60 18.56 -10.17
CA SER A 100 -15.03 19.71 -10.97
C SER A 100 -14.00 20.84 -11.05
N PRO A 101 -12.71 20.60 -11.36
CA PRO A 101 -11.70 21.65 -11.41
C PRO A 101 -12.13 22.82 -12.31
N GLY A 102 -12.02 24.04 -11.78
CA GLY A 102 -12.53 25.26 -12.43
C GLY A 102 -14.06 25.37 -12.45
N GLY A 103 -14.77 24.66 -11.56
CA GLY A 103 -16.23 24.65 -11.46
C GLY A 103 -16.94 23.76 -12.48
N ARG A 104 -16.23 23.15 -13.43
CA ARG A 104 -16.81 22.29 -14.47
C ARG A 104 -16.66 20.81 -14.12
N LEU A 105 -17.76 20.07 -14.09
CA LEU A 105 -17.75 18.62 -13.85
C LEU A 105 -16.86 17.91 -14.87
N ARG A 106 -15.91 17.13 -14.37
CA ARG A 106 -15.00 16.29 -15.17
C ARG A 106 -15.25 14.82 -14.95
N ARG A 107 -15.59 14.45 -13.72
CA ARG A 107 -15.90 13.08 -13.34
C ARG A 107 -16.87 13.07 -12.17
N ILE A 108 -17.78 12.11 -12.17
CA ILE A 108 -18.61 11.75 -11.04
C ILE A 108 -18.48 10.25 -10.80
N SER A 109 -18.43 9.85 -9.52
CA SER A 109 -18.53 8.46 -9.08
C SER A 109 -19.71 8.36 -8.13
N LEU A 110 -20.48 7.28 -8.30
CA LEU A 110 -21.54 6.88 -7.39
C LEU A 110 -21.24 5.48 -6.89
N GLU A 111 -21.16 5.32 -5.57
CA GLU A 111 -20.86 4.03 -4.93
C GLU A 111 -22.00 3.62 -4.03
N TRP A 112 -22.35 2.34 -4.09
CA TRP A 112 -23.28 1.68 -3.20
C TRP A 112 -22.55 0.78 -2.21
N HIS A 113 -22.84 1.00 -0.94
CA HIS A 113 -22.39 0.19 0.17
C HIS A 113 -23.62 -0.47 0.81
N ALA A 114 -23.73 -1.79 0.72
CA ALA A 114 -24.88 -2.53 1.25
C ALA A 114 -24.85 -2.59 2.79
N PRO A 115 -26.01 -2.70 3.45
CA PRO A 115 -26.06 -2.91 4.90
C PRO A 115 -25.30 -4.19 5.30
N ALA A 116 -24.53 -4.12 6.38
CA ALA A 116 -23.76 -5.22 6.94
C ALA A 116 -23.78 -5.16 8.48
N PRO A 117 -23.49 -6.26 9.20
CA PRO A 117 -23.51 -6.28 10.67
C PRO A 117 -22.64 -5.18 11.32
N ASP A 118 -21.48 -4.88 10.71
CA ASP A 118 -20.52 -3.90 11.23
C ASP A 118 -20.58 -2.54 10.51
N GLY A 119 -21.71 -2.23 9.85
CA GLY A 119 -21.93 -0.95 9.16
C GLY A 119 -22.37 -1.13 7.71
N ALA A 120 -21.68 -0.49 6.77
CA ALA A 120 -21.95 -0.63 5.35
C ALA A 120 -20.75 -1.27 4.64
N ARG A 121 -21.02 -2.25 3.77
CA ARG A 121 -20.03 -2.98 2.99
C ARG A 121 -20.05 -2.49 1.55
N ALA A 122 -18.91 -2.08 1.02
CA ALA A 122 -18.77 -1.68 -0.37
C ALA A 122 -19.22 -2.82 -1.31
N VAL A 123 -20.10 -2.55 -2.28
CA VAL A 123 -20.57 -3.58 -3.23
C VAL A 123 -20.26 -3.18 -4.67
N MET A 124 -20.68 -1.98 -5.07
CA MET A 124 -20.57 -1.55 -6.46
C MET A 124 -20.34 -0.05 -6.58
N ALA A 125 -19.62 0.37 -7.61
CA ALA A 125 -19.47 1.75 -8.01
C ALA A 125 -19.71 1.91 -9.52
N VAL A 126 -20.17 3.08 -9.93
CA VAL A 126 -20.20 3.52 -11.32
C VAL A 126 -19.45 4.82 -11.46
N ASN A 127 -18.54 4.87 -12.43
CA ASN A 127 -17.88 6.09 -12.86
C ASN A 127 -18.57 6.67 -14.08
N ALA A 128 -18.64 7.99 -14.15
CA ALA A 128 -19.12 8.70 -15.32
C ALA A 128 -18.25 9.92 -15.65
N SER A 129 -18.20 10.26 -16.93
CA SER A 129 -17.53 11.44 -17.45
C SER A 129 -18.26 12.75 -17.09
N GLY A 130 -17.67 13.88 -17.44
CA GLY A 130 -18.23 15.21 -17.14
C GLY A 130 -19.56 15.53 -17.84
N ASP A 131 -19.91 14.79 -18.89
CA ASP A 131 -21.22 14.78 -19.56
C ASP A 131 -22.17 13.71 -19.00
N CYS A 132 -21.81 13.11 -17.86
CA CYS A 132 -22.63 12.16 -17.13
C CYS A 132 -22.95 10.84 -17.84
N ARG A 133 -22.12 10.45 -18.80
CA ARG A 133 -22.17 9.10 -19.38
C ARG A 133 -21.34 8.14 -18.54
N ALA A 134 -21.94 7.04 -18.13
CA ALA A 134 -21.21 5.97 -17.45
C ALA A 134 -20.05 5.49 -18.34
N THR A 135 -18.88 5.32 -17.75
CA THR A 135 -17.66 4.86 -18.44
C THR A 135 -17.30 3.44 -18.05
N GLU A 136 -17.53 3.08 -16.78
CA GLU A 136 -17.26 1.75 -16.25
C GLU A 136 -18.06 1.53 -14.95
N GLY A 137 -18.41 0.28 -14.70
CA GLY A 137 -18.80 -0.20 -13.38
C GLY A 137 -17.63 -0.86 -12.67
N ARG A 138 -17.69 -0.91 -11.34
CA ARG A 138 -16.75 -1.66 -10.50
C ARG A 138 -17.51 -2.41 -9.44
N ARG A 139 -17.26 -3.71 -9.29
CA ARG A 139 -17.95 -4.57 -8.34
C ARG A 139 -16.94 -5.37 -7.51
N LEU A 140 -17.14 -5.37 -6.19
CA LEU A 140 -16.34 -6.21 -5.30
C LEU A 140 -17.03 -7.56 -5.13
N VAL A 141 -16.26 -8.62 -5.34
CA VAL A 141 -16.67 -10.00 -5.08
C VAL A 141 -16.03 -10.44 -3.77
N TYR A 142 -16.86 -10.96 -2.87
CA TYR A 142 -16.46 -11.35 -1.53
C TYR A 142 -16.44 -12.88 -1.41
N ASP A 143 -15.48 -13.39 -0.64
CA ASP A 143 -15.44 -14.80 -0.27
C ASP A 143 -16.51 -15.14 0.79
N ALA A 144 -16.59 -16.41 1.18
CA ALA A 144 -17.52 -16.87 2.22
C ALA A 144 -17.22 -16.28 3.61
N GLY A 145 -15.99 -15.82 3.84
CA GLY A 145 -15.57 -15.12 5.06
C GLY A 145 -15.91 -13.63 5.06
N GLY A 146 -16.39 -13.09 3.94
CA GLY A 146 -16.70 -11.67 3.79
C GLY A 146 -15.48 -10.79 3.48
N HIS A 147 -14.36 -11.36 3.04
CA HIS A 147 -13.20 -10.61 2.55
C HIS A 147 -13.34 -10.34 1.05
N ALA A 148 -12.97 -9.15 0.61
CA ALA A 148 -12.98 -8.82 -0.82
C ALA A 148 -11.86 -9.59 -1.52
N GLU A 149 -12.22 -10.49 -2.43
CA GLU A 149 -11.27 -11.37 -3.12
C GLU A 149 -10.93 -10.84 -4.51
N THR A 150 -11.92 -10.27 -5.21
CA THR A 150 -11.77 -9.81 -6.59
C THR A 150 -12.49 -8.48 -6.80
N LEU A 151 -11.85 -7.57 -7.54
CA LEU A 151 -12.47 -6.39 -8.12
C LEU A 151 -12.80 -6.67 -9.59
N GLU A 152 -14.08 -6.69 -9.93
CA GLU A 152 -14.54 -6.81 -11.31
C GLU A 152 -14.77 -5.41 -11.90
N ILE A 153 -14.17 -5.15 -13.06
CA ILE A 153 -14.44 -3.97 -13.88
C ILE A 153 -15.49 -4.36 -14.92
N LEU A 154 -16.55 -3.57 -15.00
CA LEU A 154 -17.71 -3.82 -15.83
C LEU A 154 -17.80 -2.82 -16.98
N SER A 155 -18.50 -3.21 -18.03
CA SER A 155 -18.93 -2.33 -19.12
C SER A 155 -19.74 -1.13 -18.60
N ALA A 156 -19.87 -0.08 -19.43
CA ALA A 156 -20.55 1.15 -19.06
C ALA A 156 -22.04 0.95 -18.69
N ASP A 157 -22.70 -0.05 -19.25
CA ASP A 157 -24.07 -0.46 -18.94
C ASP A 157 -24.18 -1.43 -17.75
N LEU A 158 -23.04 -1.76 -17.12
CA LEU A 158 -22.90 -2.60 -15.93
C LEU A 158 -23.24 -4.08 -16.15
N THR A 159 -23.35 -4.55 -17.40
CA THR A 159 -23.83 -5.90 -17.73
C THR A 159 -22.71 -6.92 -17.91
N GLU A 160 -21.56 -6.53 -18.47
CA GLU A 160 -20.46 -7.43 -18.83
C GLU A 160 -19.23 -7.18 -17.95
N VAL A 161 -18.59 -8.25 -17.49
CA VAL A 161 -17.28 -8.16 -16.80
C VAL A 161 -16.18 -8.07 -17.85
N VAL A 162 -15.54 -6.91 -17.93
CA VAL A 162 -14.46 -6.60 -18.88
C VAL A 162 -13.10 -7.05 -18.34
N PHE A 163 -12.89 -6.92 -17.02
CA PHE A 163 -11.62 -7.29 -16.38
C PHE A 163 -11.85 -7.74 -14.94
N ARG A 164 -10.96 -8.60 -14.44
CA ARG A 164 -10.94 -9.06 -13.05
C ARG A 164 -9.56 -8.83 -12.45
N GLU A 165 -9.53 -8.14 -11.34
CA GLU A 165 -8.31 -7.88 -10.56
C GLU A 165 -8.39 -8.67 -9.26
N PRO A 166 -7.48 -9.64 -9.02
CA PRO A 166 -7.41 -10.31 -7.73
C PRO A 166 -6.89 -9.33 -6.68
N LEU A 167 -7.52 -9.30 -5.50
CA LEU A 167 -7.16 -8.39 -4.41
C LEU A 167 -6.21 -9.03 -3.40
N ASN A 168 -6.32 -10.34 -3.16
CA ASN A 168 -5.43 -11.06 -2.27
C ASN A 168 -5.15 -12.50 -2.77
N PRO A 169 -4.56 -12.66 -3.97
CA PRO A 169 -4.36 -13.97 -4.58
C PRO A 169 -3.44 -14.85 -3.73
N PRO A 170 -3.44 -16.18 -3.89
CA PRO A 170 -2.44 -17.02 -3.26
C PRO A 170 -1.04 -16.71 -3.81
N VAL A 171 -0.03 -16.80 -2.94
CA VAL A 171 1.38 -16.68 -3.32
C VAL A 171 1.76 -17.87 -4.22
N PRO A 172 2.29 -17.63 -5.44
CA PRO A 172 2.70 -18.71 -6.32
C PRO A 172 3.92 -19.44 -5.73
N ALA A 173 3.97 -20.75 -5.97
CA ALA A 173 5.18 -21.54 -5.76
C ALA A 173 6.26 -21.05 -6.73
N ASP A 174 7.50 -20.94 -6.23
CA ASP A 174 8.61 -20.39 -7.00
C ASP A 174 9.95 -20.77 -6.36
N SER A 175 11.03 -20.68 -7.13
CA SER A 175 12.39 -20.87 -6.62
C SER A 175 12.79 -19.77 -5.64
N ALA A 176 13.56 -20.14 -4.62
CA ALA A 176 14.23 -19.15 -3.78
C ALA A 176 15.35 -18.44 -4.58
N PRO A 177 15.62 -17.15 -4.31
CA PRO A 177 16.79 -16.46 -4.83
C PRO A 177 18.10 -17.15 -4.41
N SER A 178 19.21 -16.76 -5.04
CA SER A 178 20.54 -17.22 -4.64
C SER A 178 20.76 -17.02 -3.13
N GLN A 179 21.50 -17.92 -2.48
CA GLN A 179 21.83 -17.78 -1.06
C GLN A 179 22.67 -16.53 -0.78
N ASP A 180 23.44 -16.08 -1.78
CA ASP A 180 24.26 -14.87 -1.71
C ASP A 180 23.49 -13.59 -2.06
N ALA A 181 22.18 -13.71 -2.36
CA ALA A 181 21.36 -12.56 -2.72
C ALA A 181 21.19 -11.60 -1.53
N VAL A 182 21.32 -10.31 -1.79
CA VAL A 182 21.16 -9.28 -0.77
C VAL A 182 19.68 -9.12 -0.42
N ARG A 183 19.32 -9.40 0.83
CA ARG A 183 17.95 -9.25 1.30
C ARG A 183 17.59 -7.78 1.52
N VAL A 184 16.58 -7.32 0.78
CA VAL A 184 16.06 -5.94 0.87
C VAL A 184 14.60 -6.00 1.30
N ALA A 185 14.28 -5.37 2.44
CA ALA A 185 12.89 -5.20 2.84
C ALA A 185 12.26 -4.04 2.07
N VAL A 186 11.12 -4.27 1.43
CA VAL A 186 10.32 -3.22 0.80
C VAL A 186 9.03 -3.08 1.58
N ILE A 187 8.91 -1.99 2.33
CA ILE A 187 7.69 -1.65 3.05
C ILE A 187 6.95 -0.65 2.16
N ASP A 188 5.80 -1.05 1.66
CA ASP A 188 4.97 -0.25 0.75
C ASP A 188 3.51 -0.73 0.77
N THR A 189 2.74 -0.50 -0.28
CA THR A 189 1.40 -1.09 -0.47
C THR A 189 1.42 -2.60 -0.70
N GLY A 190 2.60 -3.24 -0.71
CA GLY A 190 2.82 -4.65 -1.02
C GLY A 190 3.48 -4.83 -2.39
N VAL A 191 3.57 -6.07 -2.88
CA VAL A 191 4.12 -6.39 -4.21
C VAL A 191 3.18 -7.34 -4.94
N ASN A 192 2.86 -7.07 -6.20
CA ASN A 192 2.16 -8.03 -7.04
C ASN A 192 3.11 -9.17 -7.44
N TYR A 193 3.33 -10.08 -6.50
CA TYR A 193 4.21 -11.24 -6.63
C TYR A 193 3.76 -12.27 -7.69
N THR A 194 2.61 -12.06 -8.33
CA THR A 194 2.15 -12.93 -9.42
C THR A 194 2.79 -12.59 -10.77
N LEU A 195 3.40 -11.40 -10.88
CA LEU A 195 4.04 -10.96 -12.12
C LEU A 195 5.32 -11.75 -12.42
N PRO A 196 5.60 -12.09 -13.70
CA PRO A 196 6.83 -12.80 -14.09
C PRO A 196 8.13 -12.12 -13.65
N LEU A 197 8.15 -10.79 -13.53
CA LEU A 197 9.26 -9.97 -13.01
C LEU A 197 9.80 -10.46 -11.66
N PHE A 198 8.94 -11.00 -10.80
CA PHE A 198 9.31 -11.37 -9.44
C PHE A 198 9.74 -12.83 -9.30
N ARG A 199 9.71 -13.61 -10.39
CA ARG A 199 10.08 -15.02 -10.36
C ARG A 199 11.55 -15.21 -9.96
N GLY A 200 11.80 -15.97 -8.90
CA GLY A 200 13.13 -16.18 -8.34
C GLY A 200 13.76 -14.95 -7.69
N ARG A 201 12.99 -13.86 -7.48
CA ARG A 201 13.48 -12.58 -6.94
C ARG A 201 12.94 -12.25 -5.56
N LEU A 202 11.95 -12.99 -5.06
CA LEU A 202 11.37 -12.79 -3.74
C LEU A 202 12.03 -13.71 -2.72
N ALA A 203 12.46 -13.16 -1.59
CA ALA A 203 13.12 -13.89 -0.53
C ALA A 203 12.17 -14.92 0.11
N ARG A 204 12.64 -16.16 0.20
CA ARG A 204 11.89 -17.31 0.71
C ARG A 204 12.67 -18.05 1.79
N ASN A 205 11.95 -18.72 2.69
CA ASN A 205 12.55 -19.66 3.65
C ASN A 205 12.89 -21.01 2.98
N ALA A 206 13.47 -21.93 3.74
CA ALA A 206 13.81 -23.28 3.23
C ALA A 206 12.58 -24.13 2.83
N ALA A 207 11.38 -23.79 3.33
CA ALA A 207 10.13 -24.44 2.95
C ALA A 207 9.52 -23.85 1.66
N GLY A 208 10.11 -22.79 1.11
CA GLY A 208 9.61 -22.09 -0.08
C GLY A 208 8.57 -21.01 0.20
N ASP A 209 8.24 -20.72 1.47
CA ASP A 209 7.34 -19.62 1.80
C ASP A 209 8.03 -18.27 1.66
N LEU A 210 7.27 -17.23 1.26
CA LEU A 210 7.77 -15.86 1.35
C LEU A 210 8.17 -15.51 2.78
N LEU A 211 9.30 -14.80 2.90
CA LEU A 211 9.72 -14.15 4.14
C LEU A 211 8.96 -12.85 4.41
N GLY A 212 8.31 -12.29 3.38
CA GLY A 212 7.48 -11.11 3.50
C GLY A 212 6.16 -11.38 4.24
N TYR A 213 5.51 -10.32 4.70
CA TYR A 213 4.27 -10.42 5.47
C TYR A 213 3.37 -9.21 5.25
N ASP A 214 2.05 -9.43 5.26
CA ASP A 214 1.04 -8.38 5.17
C ASP A 214 0.66 -7.93 6.59
N PHE A 215 1.08 -6.72 6.99
CA PHE A 215 0.72 -6.16 8.29
C PHE A 215 -0.60 -5.38 8.30
N TRP A 216 -1.22 -5.23 7.13
CA TRP A 216 -2.56 -4.68 6.97
C TRP A 216 -3.60 -5.74 7.30
N ASP A 217 -3.61 -6.84 6.54
CA ASP A 217 -4.57 -7.94 6.66
C ASP A 217 -4.09 -9.05 7.63
N MET A 218 -2.85 -8.95 8.12
CA MET A 218 -2.23 -9.90 9.06
C MET A 218 -2.16 -11.32 8.51
N ASP A 219 -1.70 -11.43 7.26
CA ASP A 219 -1.51 -12.71 6.57
C ASP A 219 -0.15 -12.79 5.86
N ARG A 220 0.10 -13.93 5.20
CA ARG A 220 1.36 -14.20 4.50
C ARG A 220 1.34 -13.76 3.02
N ARG A 221 0.44 -12.85 2.65
CA ARG A 221 0.19 -12.42 1.27
C ARG A 221 0.34 -10.90 1.16
N PRO A 222 1.57 -10.36 1.23
CA PRO A 222 1.84 -8.93 1.09
C PRO A 222 1.65 -8.45 -0.37
N PHE A 223 0.43 -8.59 -0.87
CA PHE A 223 0.04 -8.25 -2.22
C PHE A 223 -0.09 -6.73 -2.35
N ASP A 224 0.23 -6.20 -3.53
CA ASP A 224 0.23 -4.76 -3.78
C ASP A 224 -1.20 -4.21 -3.84
N LEU A 225 -1.70 -3.73 -2.71
CA LEU A 225 -3.07 -3.25 -2.54
C LEU A 225 -3.14 -2.18 -1.43
N ASP A 226 -3.69 -1.01 -1.72
CA ASP A 226 -4.09 -0.04 -0.68
C ASP A 226 -5.49 0.48 -0.95
N THR A 227 -6.43 0.10 -0.07
CA THR A 227 -7.85 0.45 -0.15
C THR A 227 -8.24 1.61 0.77
N ALA A 228 -7.28 2.28 1.45
CA ALA A 228 -7.54 3.34 2.43
C ALA A 228 -8.44 4.45 1.87
N ARG A 229 -8.20 4.82 0.60
CA ARG A 229 -8.90 5.91 -0.07
C ARG A 229 -10.19 5.46 -0.71
N SER A 230 -10.18 4.29 -1.34
CA SER A 230 -11.36 3.68 -1.94
C SER A 230 -11.12 2.18 -2.13
N PRO A 231 -12.09 1.33 -1.78
CA PRO A 231 -12.02 -0.10 -2.07
C PRO A 231 -12.24 -0.42 -3.56
N PHE A 232 -12.81 0.52 -4.35
CA PHE A 232 -13.03 0.34 -5.78
C PHE A 232 -11.89 0.88 -6.65
N PHE A 233 -11.05 1.74 -6.08
CA PHE A 233 -9.87 2.32 -6.75
C PHE A 233 -8.65 2.15 -5.86
N PRO A 234 -8.22 0.89 -5.63
CA PRO A 234 -7.04 0.65 -4.83
C PRO A 234 -5.83 1.38 -5.43
N LEU A 235 -4.98 1.89 -4.54
CA LEU A 235 -3.66 2.37 -4.93
C LEU A 235 -2.73 1.17 -5.02
N HIS A 236 -1.94 1.13 -6.09
CA HIS A 236 -0.83 0.20 -6.23
C HIS A 236 0.44 1.01 -6.46
N HIS A 237 1.43 0.81 -5.60
CA HIS A 237 2.65 1.61 -5.57
C HIS A 237 3.88 0.73 -5.42
N GLY A 238 3.83 -0.23 -4.50
CA GLY A 238 4.98 -1.07 -4.17
C GLY A 238 5.49 -1.95 -5.31
N THR A 239 4.64 -2.38 -6.25
CA THR A 239 5.12 -3.10 -7.46
C THR A 239 6.02 -2.23 -8.32
N ALA A 240 5.63 -0.97 -8.56
CA ALA A 240 6.39 -0.03 -9.37
C ALA A 240 7.73 0.32 -8.68
N VAL A 241 7.70 0.58 -7.38
CA VAL A 241 8.89 0.82 -6.56
C VAL A 241 9.85 -0.37 -6.61
N THR A 242 9.33 -1.58 -6.39
CA THR A 242 10.14 -2.81 -6.38
C THR A 242 10.74 -3.10 -7.76
N SER A 243 10.02 -2.78 -8.84
CA SER A 243 10.53 -2.97 -10.20
C SER A 243 11.81 -2.17 -10.49
N ILE A 244 11.97 -1.00 -9.84
CA ILE A 244 13.18 -0.18 -9.96
C ILE A 244 14.34 -0.88 -9.24
N ILE A 245 14.12 -1.34 -8.00
CA ILE A 245 15.15 -2.05 -7.22
C ILE A 245 15.66 -3.26 -8.00
N LEU A 246 14.76 -4.10 -8.51
CA LEU A 246 15.15 -5.33 -9.21
C LEU A 246 15.85 -5.11 -10.54
N ARG A 247 15.60 -3.96 -11.19
CA ARG A 247 16.26 -3.57 -12.43
C ARG A 247 17.66 -3.01 -12.17
N GLU A 248 17.82 -2.21 -11.13
CA GLU A 248 19.09 -1.56 -10.81
C GLU A 248 19.98 -2.41 -9.90
N ALA A 249 19.45 -3.39 -9.18
CA ALA A 249 20.18 -4.36 -8.36
C ALA A 249 19.66 -5.79 -8.61
N PRO A 250 20.08 -6.46 -9.70
CA PRO A 250 19.67 -7.82 -10.04
C PRO A 250 19.94 -8.86 -8.93
N GLU A 251 20.94 -8.62 -8.08
CA GLU A 251 21.34 -9.44 -6.93
C GLU A 251 20.42 -9.30 -5.71
N ALA A 252 19.48 -8.35 -5.71
CA ALA A 252 18.56 -8.15 -4.60
C ALA A 252 17.51 -9.28 -4.54
N ALA A 253 17.30 -9.80 -3.33
CA ALA A 253 16.18 -10.64 -2.95
C ALA A 253 15.18 -9.82 -2.11
N ILE A 254 13.99 -9.61 -2.65
CA ILE A 254 13.00 -8.72 -2.03
C ILE A 254 12.22 -9.45 -0.95
N ILE A 255 12.14 -8.84 0.23
CA ILE A 255 11.22 -9.22 1.29
C ILE A 255 10.05 -8.22 1.24
N PRO A 256 8.91 -8.58 0.62
CA PRO A 256 7.78 -7.65 0.47
C PRO A 256 7.01 -7.50 1.78
N TYR A 257 6.70 -6.26 2.16
CA TYR A 257 5.82 -5.95 3.26
C TYR A 257 4.73 -4.99 2.80
N ARG A 258 3.49 -5.34 3.12
CA ARG A 258 2.40 -4.36 3.08
C ARG A 258 2.35 -3.65 4.43
N TYR A 259 2.41 -2.33 4.39
CA TYR A 259 2.51 -1.48 5.57
C TYR A 259 1.28 -1.60 6.50
N PRO A 260 1.43 -1.30 7.79
CA PRO A 260 0.49 -1.70 8.82
C PRO A 260 -0.72 -0.76 8.97
N ARG A 261 -1.26 -0.16 7.90
CA ARG A 261 -2.53 0.56 8.06
C ARG A 261 -3.69 -0.44 8.26
N PRO A 262 -4.75 -0.05 8.98
CA PRO A 262 -4.94 1.22 9.68
C PRO A 262 -4.17 1.34 11.00
N ASP A 263 -3.61 0.26 11.54
CA ASP A 263 -2.94 0.20 12.84
C ASP A 263 -1.41 0.39 12.75
N MET A 264 -1.01 1.66 12.63
CA MET A 264 0.40 2.02 12.47
C MET A 264 1.28 1.64 13.67
N THR A 265 0.71 1.23 14.81
CA THR A 265 1.49 0.77 15.96
C THR A 265 2.26 -0.52 15.68
N ARG A 266 1.81 -1.34 14.72
CA ARG A 266 2.47 -2.59 14.30
C ARG A 266 3.77 -2.37 13.52
N PHE A 267 4.14 -1.12 13.23
CA PHE A 267 5.45 -0.84 12.64
C PHE A 267 6.61 -1.37 13.49
N GLU A 268 6.41 -1.46 14.82
CA GLU A 268 7.40 -2.04 15.72
C GLU A 268 7.64 -3.53 15.43
N ASP A 269 6.56 -4.29 15.25
CA ASP A 269 6.61 -5.71 14.87
C ASP A 269 7.10 -5.91 13.44
N LEU A 270 6.70 -5.04 12.50
CA LEU A 270 7.10 -5.11 11.10
C LEU A 270 8.62 -4.95 10.96
N VAL A 271 9.19 -3.91 11.57
CA VAL A 271 10.64 -3.68 11.54
C VAL A 271 11.38 -4.83 12.24
N ALA A 272 10.85 -5.35 13.36
CA ALA A 272 11.40 -6.52 14.02
C ALA A 272 11.34 -7.78 13.16
N HIS A 273 10.29 -7.94 12.36
CA HIS A 273 10.14 -9.06 11.43
C HIS A 273 11.14 -8.96 10.28
N ALA A 274 11.32 -7.76 9.70
CA ALA A 274 12.31 -7.52 8.65
C ALA A 274 13.75 -7.84 9.11
N ASP A 275 14.10 -7.41 10.33
CA ASP A 275 15.39 -7.69 10.96
C ASP A 275 15.62 -9.21 11.15
N ARG A 276 14.64 -9.94 11.71
CA ARG A 276 14.71 -11.41 11.84
C ARG A 276 14.78 -12.12 10.49
N ALA A 277 14.15 -11.56 9.45
CA ALA A 277 14.25 -12.06 8.08
C ALA A 277 15.63 -11.77 7.44
N GLY A 278 16.53 -11.08 8.13
CA GLY A 278 17.89 -10.77 7.68
C GLY A 278 17.96 -9.57 6.74
N ALA A 279 16.96 -8.69 6.74
CA ALA A 279 17.04 -7.45 5.99
C ALA A 279 18.01 -6.48 6.66
N MET A 280 18.98 -5.97 5.93
CA MET A 280 19.80 -4.84 6.37
C MET A 280 19.37 -3.52 5.74
N ILE A 281 18.74 -3.58 4.56
CA ILE A 281 18.31 -2.41 3.80
C ILE A 281 16.79 -2.41 3.77
N VAL A 282 16.18 -1.29 4.13
CA VAL A 282 14.74 -1.11 4.17
C VAL A 282 14.34 0.07 3.28
N ASN A 283 13.62 -0.22 2.19
CA ASN A 283 13.03 0.77 1.32
C ASN A 283 11.67 1.22 1.88
N MET A 284 11.49 2.51 2.08
CA MET A 284 10.22 3.11 2.51
C MET A 284 9.87 4.34 1.66
N ALA A 285 9.30 4.08 0.49
CA ALA A 285 8.87 5.11 -0.47
C ALA A 285 7.52 5.76 -0.07
N MET A 286 7.33 6.01 1.22
CA MET A 286 6.07 6.48 1.82
C MET A 286 6.32 7.54 2.89
N GLY A 287 5.26 8.24 3.27
CA GLY A 287 5.27 9.16 4.40
C GLY A 287 3.89 9.72 4.72
N SER A 288 3.79 10.42 5.85
CA SER A 288 2.58 11.16 6.23
C SER A 288 2.94 12.42 7.03
N ASN A 289 1.96 13.32 7.16
CA ASN A 289 2.09 14.50 8.01
C ASN A 289 1.81 14.21 9.49
N ALA A 290 1.37 13.00 9.83
CA ALA A 290 0.94 12.63 11.17
C ALA A 290 2.09 11.99 11.95
N ALA A 291 2.82 12.80 12.73
CA ALA A 291 3.94 12.32 13.55
C ALA A 291 3.55 11.14 14.47
N SER A 292 2.32 11.16 14.99
CA SER A 292 1.78 10.11 15.86
C SER A 292 1.75 8.72 15.21
N ASP A 293 1.65 8.64 13.88
CA ASP A 293 1.64 7.36 13.16
C ASP A 293 3.02 6.68 13.18
N TRP A 294 4.10 7.41 13.50
CA TRP A 294 5.48 6.94 13.32
C TRP A 294 6.23 6.66 14.63
N GLY A 295 5.58 6.78 15.79
CA GLY A 295 6.23 6.53 17.08
C GLY A 295 6.74 5.08 17.24
N ALA A 296 5.98 4.10 16.75
CA ALA A 296 6.38 2.69 16.76
C ALA A 296 7.57 2.42 15.83
N PHE A 297 7.51 2.98 14.61
CA PHE A 297 8.63 2.92 13.67
C PHE A 297 9.90 3.56 14.26
N ALA A 298 9.81 4.75 14.84
CA ALA A 298 10.95 5.47 15.38
C ALA A 298 11.67 4.67 16.48
N ARG A 299 10.92 4.05 17.41
CA ARG A 299 11.52 3.17 18.43
C ARG A 299 12.20 1.96 17.81
N ALA A 300 11.55 1.32 16.84
CA ALA A 300 12.06 0.11 16.22
C ALA A 300 13.30 0.37 15.33
N ALA A 301 13.33 1.48 14.60
CA ALA A 301 14.48 1.91 13.82
C ALA A 301 15.66 2.28 14.73
N LYS A 302 15.41 3.03 15.81
CA LYS A 302 16.44 3.38 16.82
C LYS A 302 17.07 2.16 17.49
N ALA A 303 16.26 1.12 17.75
CA ALA A 303 16.75 -0.12 18.35
C ALA A 303 17.61 -0.98 17.40
N ARG A 304 17.71 -0.62 16.11
CA ARG A 304 18.38 -1.39 15.06
C ARG A 304 19.36 -0.52 14.28
N PRO A 305 20.39 0.02 14.93
CA PRO A 305 21.36 0.90 14.29
C PRO A 305 22.14 0.20 13.16
N HIS A 306 22.12 -1.15 13.10
CA HIS A 306 22.74 -1.94 12.04
C HIS A 306 21.96 -1.98 10.72
N MET A 307 20.67 -1.60 10.72
CA MET A 307 19.84 -1.53 9.51
C MET A 307 19.86 -0.12 8.93
N LEU A 308 19.81 0.01 7.61
CA LEU A 308 19.63 1.28 6.88
C LEU A 308 18.18 1.43 6.41
N PHE A 309 17.51 2.49 6.83
CA PHE A 309 16.17 2.86 6.38
C PHE A 309 16.26 3.98 5.35
N ILE A 310 15.87 3.72 4.11
CA ILE A 310 15.91 4.70 3.02
C ILE A 310 14.48 5.21 2.81
N VAL A 311 14.25 6.48 3.08
CA VAL A 311 12.91 7.06 3.21
C VAL A 311 12.69 8.21 2.23
N SER A 312 11.45 8.38 1.77
CA SER A 312 11.07 9.45 0.84
C SER A 312 10.85 10.78 1.56
N ALA A 313 11.44 11.86 1.04
CA ALA A 313 11.19 13.23 1.53
C ALA A 313 9.77 13.76 1.24
N GLY A 314 9.08 13.20 0.24
CA GLY A 314 7.74 13.61 -0.18
C GLY A 314 7.71 14.64 -1.31
N ASN A 315 6.52 14.87 -1.87
CA ASN A 315 6.32 15.61 -3.13
C ASN A 315 5.25 16.71 -3.00
N ASP A 316 5.32 17.52 -1.95
CA ASP A 316 4.38 18.62 -1.68
C ASP A 316 4.97 20.02 -1.93
N GLY A 317 6.20 20.11 -2.41
CA GLY A 317 6.90 21.36 -2.71
C GLY A 317 7.16 22.22 -1.48
N ARG A 318 7.62 21.60 -0.39
CA ARG A 318 7.86 22.30 0.88
C ARG A 318 9.20 21.99 1.54
N ASP A 319 9.61 22.93 2.38
CA ASP A 319 10.79 22.85 3.25
C ASP A 319 10.49 22.00 4.50
N LEU A 320 11.15 20.84 4.63
CA LEU A 320 10.98 19.90 5.74
C LEU A 320 11.58 20.41 7.05
N ASP A 321 12.53 21.36 7.01
CA ASP A 321 13.07 22.00 8.21
C ASP A 321 12.00 22.88 8.88
N LYS A 322 10.94 23.26 8.14
CA LYS A 322 9.81 24.08 8.61
C LYS A 322 8.51 23.29 8.71
N VAL A 323 8.24 22.40 7.75
CA VAL A 323 6.98 21.65 7.63
C VAL A 323 7.30 20.15 7.46
N PRO A 324 7.54 19.43 8.58
CA PRO A 324 8.10 18.08 8.54
C PRO A 324 7.17 17.06 7.88
N VAL A 325 7.76 16.02 7.28
CA VAL A 325 7.11 14.78 6.83
C VAL A 325 7.72 13.64 7.62
N TYR A 326 6.92 12.65 8.02
CA TYR A 326 7.41 11.47 8.74
C TYR A 326 7.32 10.22 7.84
N PRO A 327 8.32 9.34 7.86
CA PRO A 327 9.44 9.28 8.81
C PRO A 327 10.65 10.15 8.43
N ALA A 328 10.61 10.88 7.31
CA ALA A 328 11.75 11.67 6.79
C ALA A 328 12.36 12.67 7.80
N ALA A 329 11.56 13.27 8.66
CA ALA A 329 11.98 14.22 9.69
C ALA A 329 12.35 13.57 11.04
N LEU A 330 12.43 12.23 11.12
CA LEU A 330 12.93 11.56 12.32
C LEU A 330 14.45 11.69 12.36
N ASP A 331 14.96 12.26 13.45
CA ASP A 331 16.40 12.42 13.69
C ASP A 331 17.00 11.09 14.20
N LEU A 332 17.27 10.18 13.27
CA LEU A 332 17.91 8.88 13.53
C LEU A 332 19.07 8.67 12.55
N ASP A 333 20.25 8.32 13.07
CA ASP A 333 21.47 8.18 12.27
C ASP A 333 21.36 7.16 11.14
N ASN A 334 20.51 6.15 11.31
CA ASN A 334 20.30 5.07 10.36
C ASN A 334 19.12 5.28 9.39
N ILE A 335 18.55 6.49 9.34
CA ILE A 335 17.63 6.93 8.28
C ILE A 335 18.41 7.71 7.22
N LEU A 336 18.19 7.40 5.95
CA LEU A 336 18.66 8.17 4.80
C LEU A 336 17.45 8.75 4.06
N THR A 337 17.24 10.06 4.18
CA THR A 337 16.11 10.78 3.56
C THR A 337 16.47 11.22 2.15
N VAL A 338 15.72 10.74 1.17
CA VAL A 338 15.96 10.94 -0.26
C VAL A 338 14.84 11.75 -0.90
N THR A 339 15.22 12.79 -1.66
CA THR A 339 14.29 13.54 -2.52
C THR A 339 14.59 13.35 -4.01
N SER A 340 13.72 13.86 -4.89
CA SER A 340 13.85 13.70 -6.35
C SER A 340 14.55 14.89 -7.00
N ALA A 341 15.42 14.57 -7.95
CA ALA A 341 16.07 15.53 -8.85
C ALA A 341 15.56 15.34 -10.28
N GLU A 342 15.62 16.42 -11.05
CA GLU A 342 15.70 16.35 -12.50
C GLU A 342 17.05 15.75 -12.93
N ILE A 343 17.17 15.32 -14.19
CA ILE A 343 18.40 14.70 -14.72
C ILE A 343 19.60 15.66 -14.71
N ASP A 344 19.36 16.97 -14.67
CA ASP A 344 20.39 18.02 -14.65
C ASP A 344 20.84 18.41 -13.22
N GLY A 345 20.35 17.72 -12.19
CA GLY A 345 20.74 17.97 -10.80
C GLY A 345 20.03 19.17 -10.15
N ARG A 346 18.95 19.67 -10.76
CA ARG A 346 18.00 20.57 -10.09
C ARG A 346 16.99 19.78 -9.27
N LEU A 347 16.48 20.39 -8.20
CA LEU A 347 15.35 19.84 -7.46
C LEU A 347 14.14 19.66 -8.38
N ALA A 348 13.55 18.46 -8.38
CA ALA A 348 12.38 18.17 -9.19
C ALA A 348 11.16 18.98 -8.75
N ARG A 349 10.28 19.29 -9.71
CA ARG A 349 9.10 20.10 -9.42
C ARG A 349 8.19 19.42 -8.39
N GLY A 350 7.95 20.12 -7.28
CA GLY A 350 7.08 19.63 -6.22
C GLY A 350 7.79 18.70 -5.23
N SER A 351 9.07 18.39 -5.40
CA SER A 351 9.82 17.65 -4.39
C SER A 351 10.05 18.50 -3.14
N ASN A 352 10.04 17.85 -1.98
CA ASN A 352 10.38 18.49 -0.71
C ASN A 352 11.90 18.62 -0.57
N TRP A 353 12.34 19.60 0.20
CA TRP A 353 13.76 19.89 0.46
C TRP A 353 13.98 20.21 1.93
N GLY A 354 15.23 20.35 2.36
CA GLY A 354 15.59 20.74 3.72
C GLY A 354 17.11 20.66 3.89
N ALA A 355 17.71 21.76 4.35
CA ALA A 355 19.15 21.85 4.57
C ALA A 355 19.62 20.82 5.63
N SER A 356 18.74 20.52 6.60
CA SER A 356 19.01 19.51 7.63
C SER A 356 18.14 18.25 7.51
N GLY A 357 16.90 18.40 7.06
CA GLY A 357 15.90 17.33 7.03
C GLY A 357 15.93 16.43 5.79
N VAL A 358 16.74 16.74 4.77
CA VAL A 358 16.90 15.91 3.56
C VAL A 358 18.37 15.66 3.30
N ASP A 359 18.77 14.38 3.28
CA ASP A 359 20.19 14.02 3.15
C ASP A 359 20.69 14.25 1.72
N ILE A 360 20.03 13.63 0.74
CA ILE A 360 20.45 13.62 -0.66
C ILE A 360 19.27 13.71 -1.62
N MET A 361 19.57 14.03 -2.88
CA MET A 361 18.67 13.79 -4.00
C MET A 361 19.31 12.97 -5.11
N VAL A 362 18.49 12.23 -5.85
CA VAL A 362 18.90 11.48 -7.05
C VAL A 362 17.85 11.67 -8.14
N PRO A 363 18.16 11.43 -9.44
CA PRO A 363 17.15 11.54 -10.47
C PRO A 363 15.97 10.59 -10.21
N GLY A 364 14.80 11.16 -9.95
CA GLY A 364 13.57 10.44 -9.61
C GLY A 364 12.41 10.78 -10.54
N GLU A 365 12.68 11.55 -11.60
CA GLU A 365 11.70 11.96 -12.60
C GLU A 365 11.74 11.08 -13.85
N GLN A 366 10.55 10.73 -14.37
CA GLN A 366 10.39 9.92 -15.58
C GLN A 366 11.12 8.56 -15.52
N VAL A 367 11.25 8.00 -14.32
CA VAL A 367 11.93 6.73 -14.06
C VAL A 367 11.07 5.60 -14.62
N ALA A 368 11.68 4.71 -15.40
CA ALA A 368 10.99 3.54 -15.93
C ALA A 368 10.48 2.65 -14.77
N VAL A 369 9.26 2.14 -14.89
CA VAL A 369 8.65 1.24 -13.91
C VAL A 369 7.86 0.14 -14.62
N THR A 370 7.64 -0.96 -13.92
CA THR A 370 6.58 -1.93 -14.26
C THR A 370 5.44 -1.72 -13.27
N ASP A 371 4.24 -1.40 -13.78
CA ASP A 371 3.08 -1.16 -12.93
C ASP A 371 2.50 -2.47 -12.35
N HIS A 372 1.49 -2.35 -11.50
CA HIS A 372 0.79 -3.48 -10.89
C HIS A 372 0.26 -4.52 -11.89
N ARG A 373 -0.04 -4.11 -13.12
CA ARG A 373 -0.58 -4.99 -14.18
C ARG A 373 0.53 -5.64 -15.00
N GLY A 374 1.80 -5.36 -14.69
CA GLY A 374 2.94 -5.81 -15.48
C GLY A 374 3.23 -4.92 -16.70
N ALA A 375 2.56 -3.78 -16.84
CA ALA A 375 2.76 -2.89 -17.98
C ALA A 375 3.96 -1.95 -17.73
N ALA A 376 4.74 -1.71 -18.77
CA ALA A 376 5.79 -0.71 -18.73
C ALA A 376 5.20 0.70 -18.61
N GLY A 377 5.82 1.53 -17.78
CA GLY A 377 5.43 2.90 -17.57
C GLY A 377 6.60 3.77 -17.14
N LYS A 378 6.28 5.02 -16.82
CA LYS A 378 7.21 5.97 -16.20
C LYS A 378 6.54 6.60 -14.99
N ALA A 379 7.32 6.84 -13.95
CA ALA A 379 6.86 7.47 -12.74
C ALA A 379 7.87 8.51 -12.23
N SER A 380 7.38 9.42 -11.38
CA SER A 380 8.04 10.66 -11.01
C SER A 380 7.84 10.94 -9.52
N GLY A 381 8.85 11.50 -8.86
CA GLY A 381 8.82 11.89 -7.46
C GLY A 381 9.77 11.11 -6.56
N SER A 382 9.93 11.59 -5.32
CA SER A 382 10.84 11.03 -4.32
C SER A 382 10.61 9.54 -4.06
N SER A 383 9.36 9.06 -4.18
CA SER A 383 9.03 7.63 -4.07
C SER A 383 9.72 6.74 -5.11
N PHE A 384 10.14 7.30 -6.24
CA PHE A 384 10.89 6.60 -7.29
C PHE A 384 12.39 6.92 -7.27
N ALA A 385 12.81 7.92 -6.50
CA ALA A 385 14.20 8.19 -6.16
C ALA A 385 14.73 7.21 -5.08
N VAL A 386 13.95 6.96 -4.03
CA VAL A 386 14.24 6.02 -2.94
C VAL A 386 14.68 4.63 -3.44
N PRO A 387 13.93 3.93 -4.31
CA PRO A 387 14.32 2.58 -4.76
C PRO A 387 15.62 2.55 -5.56
N ARG A 388 16.04 3.66 -6.19
CA ARG A 388 17.35 3.75 -6.87
C ARG A 388 18.49 3.78 -5.86
N VAL A 389 18.32 4.53 -4.78
CA VAL A 389 19.26 4.55 -3.66
C VAL A 389 19.25 3.21 -2.91
N THR A 390 18.10 2.56 -2.79
CA THR A 390 18.01 1.18 -2.27
C THR A 390 18.77 0.20 -3.15
N ALA A 391 18.66 0.29 -4.47
CA ALA A 391 19.44 -0.54 -5.38
C ALA A 391 20.95 -0.30 -5.20
N LEU A 392 21.39 0.97 -5.13
CA LEU A 392 22.79 1.30 -4.84
C LEU A 392 23.27 0.68 -3.52
N ALA A 393 22.47 0.78 -2.45
CA ALA A 393 22.78 0.17 -1.17
C ALA A 393 22.92 -1.36 -1.28
N ALA A 394 22.06 -2.02 -2.07
CA ALA A 394 22.10 -3.46 -2.25
C ALA A 394 23.37 -3.90 -3.00
N ARG A 395 23.76 -3.18 -4.07
CA ARG A 395 25.00 -3.47 -4.82
C ARG A 395 26.25 -3.25 -3.97
N LEU A 396 26.26 -2.21 -3.13
CA LEU A 396 27.34 -1.97 -2.16
C LEU A 396 27.44 -3.10 -1.15
N LEU A 397 26.31 -3.54 -0.59
CA LEU A 397 26.30 -4.64 0.38
C LEU A 397 26.73 -5.97 -0.24
N ALA A 398 26.43 -6.21 -1.52
CA ALA A 398 26.90 -7.40 -2.22
C ALA A 398 28.43 -7.42 -2.37
N ARG A 399 29.06 -6.26 -2.55
CA ARG A 399 30.53 -6.11 -2.60
C ARG A 399 31.20 -6.12 -1.23
N HIS A 400 30.48 -5.65 -0.21
CA HIS A 400 30.99 -5.51 1.15
C HIS A 400 30.04 -6.17 2.17
N PRO A 401 29.96 -7.51 2.23
CA PRO A 401 28.97 -8.24 3.04
C PRO A 401 29.10 -8.03 4.57
N ASP A 402 30.24 -7.51 5.02
CA ASP A 402 30.53 -7.18 6.41
C ASP A 402 30.01 -5.79 6.82
N TRP A 403 29.68 -4.92 5.87
CA TRP A 403 29.14 -3.59 6.15
C TRP A 403 27.80 -3.67 6.89
N ARG A 404 27.44 -2.61 7.58
CA ARG A 404 26.13 -2.41 8.22
C ARG A 404 25.53 -1.09 7.75
N GLY A 405 24.35 -0.75 8.28
CA GLY A 405 23.62 0.45 7.91
C GLY A 405 24.45 1.75 7.94
N PRO A 406 25.30 1.99 8.96
CA PRO A 406 26.15 3.17 9.02
C PRO A 406 27.18 3.24 7.89
N GLU A 407 27.88 2.14 7.59
CA GLU A 407 28.87 2.08 6.51
C GLU A 407 28.20 2.27 5.15
N LEU A 408 27.04 1.63 4.93
CA LEU A 408 26.25 1.81 3.72
C LEU A 408 25.82 3.27 3.52
N LYS A 409 25.28 3.90 4.57
CA LYS A 409 24.85 5.31 4.53
C LYS A 409 26.03 6.24 4.22
N ALA A 410 27.17 6.05 4.89
CA ALA A 410 28.36 6.85 4.67
C ALA A 410 28.90 6.70 3.24
N ALA A 411 28.95 5.47 2.71
CA ALA A 411 29.39 5.20 1.35
C ALA A 411 28.47 5.86 0.31
N ILE A 412 27.15 5.83 0.52
CA ILE A 412 26.20 6.50 -0.37
C ILE A 412 26.40 8.02 -0.33
N ILE A 413 26.47 8.62 0.87
CA ILE A 413 26.62 10.07 1.04
C ILE A 413 27.93 10.58 0.44
N LYS A 414 29.03 9.81 0.51
CA LYS A 414 30.33 10.19 -0.09
C LYS A 414 30.23 10.45 -1.60
N ARG A 415 29.21 9.90 -2.28
CA ARG A 415 28.99 10.10 -3.72
C ARG A 415 28.28 11.41 -4.06
N ALA A 416 27.72 12.09 -3.06
CA ALA A 416 26.98 13.31 -3.27
C ALA A 416 27.90 14.47 -3.69
N ARG A 417 27.42 15.29 -4.62
CA ARG A 417 28.09 16.48 -5.15
C ARG A 417 27.20 17.69 -4.95
N LEU A 418 27.76 18.89 -5.12
CA LEU A 418 26.96 20.11 -5.09
C LEU A 418 25.91 20.09 -6.22
N PRO A 419 24.64 20.45 -5.91
CA PRO A 419 23.58 20.52 -6.91
C PRO A 419 23.73 21.75 -7.80
N PHE A 420 23.07 21.72 -8.96
CA PHE A 420 23.10 22.83 -9.91
C PHE A 420 22.36 24.05 -9.34
N GLY A 421 22.99 25.23 -9.32
CA GLY A 421 22.40 26.49 -8.82
C GLY A 421 22.50 26.73 -7.31
N GLY A 422 23.45 26.10 -6.61
CA GLY A 422 23.54 26.06 -5.14
C GLY A 422 24.13 27.29 -4.44
N ASP A 423 23.41 28.41 -4.42
CA ASP A 423 23.76 29.54 -3.53
C ASP A 423 23.23 29.34 -2.09
N GLU A 424 22.17 28.54 -1.89
CA GLU A 424 21.67 28.12 -0.58
C GLU A 424 21.55 26.58 -0.47
N PRO A 425 21.95 25.96 0.65
CA PRO A 425 21.87 24.51 0.82
C PRO A 425 20.41 24.08 0.99
N ILE A 426 19.87 23.42 -0.02
CA ILE A 426 18.53 22.79 0.01
C ILE A 426 18.57 21.32 0.47
N LEU A 427 19.78 20.78 0.69
CA LEU A 427 20.08 19.40 1.06
C LEU A 427 21.27 19.38 2.01
N ARG A 428 21.37 18.35 2.86
CA ARG A 428 22.48 18.18 3.80
C ARG A 428 23.79 17.79 3.12
N HIS A 429 23.73 16.92 2.11
CA HIS A 429 24.93 16.36 1.48
C HIS A 429 25.01 16.60 -0.04
N GLY A 430 23.90 16.92 -0.70
CA GLY A 430 23.86 17.23 -2.13
C GLY A 430 23.20 16.14 -2.97
N TRP A 431 23.64 15.95 -4.21
CA TRP A 431 23.00 15.04 -5.15
C TRP A 431 23.93 14.00 -5.74
N ILE A 432 23.38 12.82 -6.09
CA ILE A 432 24.10 11.76 -6.80
C ILE A 432 23.58 11.72 -8.24
N PRO A 433 24.41 12.08 -9.25
CA PRO A 433 23.97 12.14 -10.65
C PRO A 433 23.51 10.81 -11.22
N ASP A 434 24.21 9.75 -10.88
CA ASP A 434 23.89 8.42 -11.34
C ASP A 434 23.98 7.42 -10.18
N PRO A 435 22.85 7.06 -9.54
CA PRO A 435 22.84 6.05 -8.50
C PRO A 435 23.05 4.62 -9.05
N THR A 436 23.19 4.44 -10.37
CA THR A 436 23.58 3.15 -10.97
C THR A 436 25.10 3.00 -11.10
N ASP A 437 25.85 4.08 -10.92
CA ASP A 437 27.32 4.04 -10.92
C ASP A 437 27.86 3.45 -9.61
N ASP A 438 28.64 2.39 -9.77
CA ASP A 438 29.25 1.64 -8.67
C ASP A 438 30.66 2.12 -8.32
N PHE A 439 31.18 3.14 -9.02
CA PHE A 439 32.52 3.67 -8.76
C PHE A 439 32.66 4.16 -7.31
N GLU A 440 33.68 3.66 -6.60
CA GLU A 440 33.96 3.92 -5.18
C GLU A 440 35.05 5.00 -4.96
N GLY A 441 35.24 5.88 -5.95
CA GLY A 441 36.25 6.94 -6.01
C GLY A 441 36.73 7.53 -4.69
#